data_AF-A0A1F6MBT2-F1
#
_entry.id   AF-A0A1F6MBT2-F1
#
_cell.length_a   1.000
_cell.length_b   1.000
_cell.length_c   1.000
_cell.angle_alpha   90.00
_cell.angle_beta   90.00
_cell.angle_gamma   90.00
#
_symmetry.space_group_name_H-M   'P 1'
#
loop_
_entity.id
_entity.type
_entity.pdbx_description
1 polymer ?
#
loop_
_entity_poly.entity_id
_entity_poly.type
_entity_poly.pdbx_seq_one_letter_code
_entity_poly.pdbx_strand_id
1 'polypeptide(L)'
;MEKLRRSWNVLFALLLVGCAGLSRDCSSCTAGSFGADWVVVQMDMNGGPYRCWELPNTSVTNEPHSDGIFWKENASGNLVHLSGHYNRVQVVGGNWERAFEELGLTKAACVQIRDHRYDPETGVYKTPEKK
;
A
#
# COMPACT_ATOMS: atom_id res chain seq x y z
N MET A 1 25.46 15.77 47.03
CA MET A 1 24.74 14.71 46.29
C MET A 1 23.53 15.27 45.51
N GLU A 2 23.64 16.43 44.85
CA GLU A 2 22.52 17.01 44.08
C GLU A 2 22.78 17.07 42.57
N LYS A 3 24.05 17.06 42.14
CA LYS A 3 24.41 17.15 40.72
C LYS A 3 24.12 15.89 39.92
N LEU A 4 24.09 14.70 40.55
CA LEU A 4 23.77 13.43 39.88
C LEU A 4 22.27 13.25 39.59
N ARG A 5 21.40 13.86 40.40
CA ARG A 5 19.94 13.69 40.30
C ARG A 5 19.34 14.53 39.18
N ARG A 6 20.02 15.60 38.76
CA ARG A 6 19.58 16.51 37.69
C ARG A 6 19.88 15.98 36.29
N SER A 7 20.90 15.13 36.14
CA SER A 7 21.26 14.49 34.85
C SER A 7 20.34 13.33 34.49
N TRP A 8 19.72 12.68 35.47
CA TRP A 8 18.82 11.54 35.23
C TRP A 8 17.50 11.96 34.56
N ASN A 9 16.97 13.13 34.93
CA ASN A 9 15.70 13.63 34.39
C ASN A 9 15.83 14.10 32.93
N VAL A 10 17.00 14.52 32.49
CA VAL A 10 17.26 14.92 31.09
C VAL A 10 17.38 13.69 30.18
N LEU A 11 17.94 12.58 30.68
CA LEU A 11 18.06 11.33 29.94
C LEU A 11 16.70 10.66 29.69
N PHE A 12 15.78 10.75 30.66
CA PHE A 12 14.41 10.25 30.50
C PHE A 12 13.55 11.10 29.54
N ALA A 13 13.80 12.41 29.45
CA ALA A 13 13.09 13.28 28.53
C ALA A 13 13.47 13.03 27.06
N LEU A 14 14.69 12.54 26.78
CA LEU A 14 15.15 12.20 25.43
C LEU A 14 14.57 10.88 24.90
N LEU A 15 14.04 10.02 25.78
CA LEU A 15 13.43 8.74 25.39
C LEU A 15 11.95 8.85 24.98
N LEU A 16 11.33 10.03 25.15
CA LEU A 16 9.92 10.26 24.83
C LEU A 16 9.69 10.95 23.47
N VAL A 17 10.76 11.36 22.79
CA VAL A 17 10.68 12.06 21.49
C VAL A 17 11.17 11.10 20.40
N GLY A 18 10.33 10.17 19.93
CA GLY A 18 10.82 9.28 18.87
C GLY A 18 9.96 8.18 18.27
N CYS A 19 8.64 8.09 18.53
CA CYS A 19 7.85 6.95 17.99
C CYS A 19 6.84 7.30 16.88
N ALA A 20 6.70 8.56 16.47
CA ALA A 20 5.75 8.91 15.41
C ALA A 20 6.33 8.76 13.99
N GLY A 21 7.64 9.01 13.81
CA GLY A 21 8.33 8.86 12.53
C GLY A 21 8.80 7.42 12.26
N LEU A 22 9.41 6.78 13.27
CA LEU A 22 9.94 5.41 13.17
C LEU A 22 8.86 4.34 12.93
N SER A 23 7.65 4.55 13.44
CA SER A 23 6.54 3.61 13.27
C SER A 23 6.08 3.48 11.82
N ARG A 24 6.21 4.54 11.01
CA ARG A 24 5.90 4.49 9.56
C ARG A 24 6.94 3.65 8.81
N ASP A 25 8.23 3.85 9.09
CA ASP A 25 9.31 3.09 8.46
C ASP A 25 9.34 1.62 8.92
N CYS A 26 9.08 1.34 10.20
CA CYS A 26 8.94 -0.03 10.70
C CYS A 26 7.74 -0.75 10.07
N SER A 27 6.58 -0.10 9.97
CA SER A 27 5.39 -0.71 9.36
C SER A 27 5.61 -1.07 7.90
N SER A 28 6.33 -0.23 7.15
CA SER A 28 6.69 -0.52 5.76
C SER A 28 7.67 -1.69 5.63
N CYS A 29 8.71 -1.76 6.47
CA CYS A 29 9.69 -2.84 6.44
C CYS A 29 9.09 -4.19 6.88
N THR A 30 8.26 -4.19 7.92
CA THR A 30 7.54 -5.39 8.37
C THR A 30 6.54 -5.86 7.32
N ALA A 31 5.78 -4.95 6.71
CA ALA A 31 4.82 -5.31 5.68
C ALA A 31 5.48 -5.86 4.40
N GLY A 32 6.69 -5.39 4.06
CA GLY A 32 7.49 -5.94 2.97
C GLY A 32 8.11 -7.32 3.27
N SER A 33 8.18 -7.73 4.55
CA SER A 33 8.83 -8.98 4.97
C SER A 33 7.86 -10.07 5.48
N PHE A 34 6.72 -9.68 6.03
CA PHE A 34 5.74 -10.58 6.68
C PHE A 34 4.33 -10.49 6.09
N GLY A 35 4.13 -9.60 5.12
CA GLY A 35 2.82 -9.32 4.54
C GLY A 35 2.02 -8.29 5.34
N ALA A 36 1.14 -7.59 4.64
CA ALA A 36 0.10 -6.75 5.21
C ALA A 36 -1.08 -6.68 4.24
N ASP A 37 -2.16 -6.06 4.69
CA ASP A 37 -3.29 -5.74 3.85
C ASP A 37 -3.00 -4.45 3.08
N TRP A 38 -3.20 -4.47 1.76
CA TRP A 38 -2.95 -3.30 0.90
C TRP A 38 -4.10 -3.06 -0.07
N VAL A 39 -4.31 -1.78 -0.39
CA VAL A 39 -5.01 -1.38 -1.61
C VAL A 39 -3.98 -0.77 -2.55
N VAL A 40 -3.91 -1.26 -3.78
CA VAL A 40 -3.04 -0.73 -4.83
C VAL A 40 -3.91 -0.33 -6.01
N VAL A 41 -3.71 0.86 -6.56
CA VAL A 41 -4.35 1.32 -7.79
C VAL A 41 -3.30 1.79 -8.78
N GLN A 42 -3.39 1.31 -10.03
CA GLN A 42 -2.58 1.79 -11.14
C GLN A 42 -3.37 2.81 -11.94
N MET A 43 -2.69 3.88 -12.33
CA MET A 43 -3.22 5.05 -13.00
C MET A 43 -2.74 5.08 -14.45
N ASP A 44 -3.61 5.49 -15.37
CA ASP A 44 -3.25 5.69 -16.77
C ASP A 44 -2.52 7.03 -16.97
N MET A 45 -2.13 7.32 -18.21
CA MET A 45 -1.43 8.56 -18.56
C MET A 45 -2.26 9.84 -18.33
N ASN A 46 -3.58 9.71 -18.22
CA ASN A 46 -4.50 10.81 -17.96
C ASN A 46 -4.81 10.97 -16.45
N GLY A 47 -4.24 10.12 -15.59
CA GLY A 47 -4.51 10.11 -14.16
C GLY A 47 -5.81 9.40 -13.78
N GLY A 48 -6.42 8.64 -14.69
CA GLY A 48 -7.57 7.78 -14.43
C GLY A 48 -7.14 6.42 -13.88
N PRO A 49 -7.85 5.84 -12.90
CA PRO A 49 -7.50 4.52 -12.38
C PRO A 49 -7.90 3.42 -13.38
N TYR A 50 -6.96 2.54 -13.74
CA TYR A 50 -7.21 1.48 -14.73
C TYR A 50 -7.02 0.05 -14.23
N ARG A 51 -6.31 -0.14 -13.10
CA ARG A 51 -6.25 -1.41 -12.38
C ARG A 51 -6.32 -1.16 -10.89
N CYS A 52 -6.98 -2.05 -10.17
CA CYS A 52 -7.08 -1.97 -8.72
C CYS A 52 -6.94 -3.37 -8.09
N TRP A 53 -6.19 -3.46 -7.00
CA TRP A 53 -5.97 -4.69 -6.25
C TRP A 53 -6.29 -4.49 -4.77
N GLU A 54 -7.06 -5.43 -4.24
CA GLU A 54 -7.23 -5.67 -2.81
C GLU A 54 -6.30 -6.84 -2.47
N LEU A 55 -5.22 -6.56 -1.73
CA LEU A 55 -4.14 -7.52 -1.46
C LEU A 55 -4.12 -7.88 0.03
N PRO A 56 -4.89 -8.90 0.45
CA PRO A 56 -4.89 -9.34 1.84
C PRO A 56 -3.59 -10.08 2.17
N ASN A 57 -3.02 -9.81 3.34
CA ASN A 57 -1.82 -10.48 3.88
C ASN A 57 -0.70 -10.68 2.83
N THR A 58 -0.43 -9.65 2.04
CA THR A 58 0.47 -9.71 0.89
C THR A 58 1.75 -8.92 1.17
N SER A 59 2.89 -9.53 0.87
CA SER A 59 4.19 -8.89 0.97
C SER A 59 4.43 -8.04 -0.27
N VAL A 60 4.25 -6.72 -0.14
CA VAL A 60 4.52 -5.76 -1.22
C VAL A 60 5.86 -5.10 -0.95
N THR A 61 6.79 -5.24 -1.89
CA THR A 61 8.17 -4.78 -1.76
C THR A 61 8.46 -3.68 -2.76
N ASN A 62 9.26 -2.69 -2.36
CA ASN A 62 9.76 -1.66 -3.27
C ASN A 62 10.92 -2.21 -4.09
N GLU A 63 10.94 -1.91 -5.38
CA GLU A 63 12.10 -2.13 -6.22
C GLU A 63 13.21 -1.14 -5.85
N PRO A 64 14.46 -1.60 -5.63
CA PRO A 64 15.56 -0.71 -5.31
C PRO A 64 15.83 0.30 -6.43
N HIS A 65 16.04 1.56 -6.06
CA HIS A 65 16.42 2.64 -6.99
C HIS A 65 15.40 2.95 -8.10
N SER A 66 14.15 2.50 -7.98
CA SER A 66 13.05 2.86 -8.87
C SER A 66 11.80 3.26 -8.07
N ASP A 67 10.77 3.69 -8.78
CA ASP A 67 9.43 3.87 -8.22
C ASP A 67 8.60 2.58 -8.25
N GLY A 68 9.19 1.43 -8.62
CA GLY A 68 8.48 0.18 -8.81
C GLY A 68 8.12 -0.54 -7.51
N ILE A 69 7.06 -1.34 -7.57
CA ILE A 69 6.70 -2.30 -6.52
C ILE A 69 6.48 -3.68 -7.11
N PHE A 70 6.70 -4.71 -6.31
CA PHE A 70 6.37 -6.08 -6.67
C PHE A 70 5.79 -6.86 -5.50
N TRP A 71 4.98 -7.85 -5.83
CA TRP A 71 4.46 -8.84 -4.90
C TRP A 71 4.25 -10.16 -5.61
N LYS A 72 4.15 -11.24 -4.85
CA LYS A 72 3.75 -12.54 -5.38
C LYS A 72 2.25 -12.68 -5.27
N GLU A 73 1.58 -12.93 -6.38
CA GLU A 73 0.14 -13.16 -6.40
C GLU A 73 -0.19 -14.51 -5.78
N ASN A 74 -1.02 -14.51 -4.73
CA ASN A 74 -1.26 -15.71 -3.92
C ASN A 74 -1.97 -16.82 -4.71
N ALA A 75 -2.89 -16.46 -5.61
CA ALA A 75 -3.68 -17.44 -6.36
C ALA A 75 -2.88 -18.14 -7.47
N SER A 76 -2.04 -17.40 -8.21
CA SER A 76 -1.31 -17.92 -9.36
C SER A 76 0.16 -18.24 -9.07
N GLY A 77 0.71 -17.70 -7.97
CA GLY A 77 2.13 -17.77 -7.66
C GLY A 77 3.01 -16.88 -8.54
N ASN A 78 2.42 -16.10 -9.45
CA ASN A 78 3.16 -15.22 -10.35
C ASN A 78 3.74 -14.02 -9.59
N LEU A 79 4.90 -13.54 -10.00
CA LEU A 79 5.43 -12.26 -9.57
C LEU A 79 4.73 -11.15 -10.36
N VAL A 80 4.02 -10.28 -9.68
CA VAL A 80 3.45 -9.05 -10.25
C VAL A 80 4.42 -7.91 -9.95
N HIS A 81 4.78 -7.16 -10.99
CA HIS A 81 5.63 -5.97 -10.90
C HIS A 81 4.90 -4.81 -11.54
N LEU A 82 4.80 -3.69 -10.83
CA LEU A 82 4.28 -2.43 -11.33
C LEU A 82 5.41 -1.40 -11.32
N SER A 83 5.62 -0.74 -12.45
CA SER A 83 6.60 0.33 -12.61
C SER A 83 5.86 1.64 -12.86
N GLY A 84 6.02 2.60 -11.94
CA GLY A 84 5.39 3.92 -12.00
C GLY A 84 3.86 3.96 -12.06
N HIS A 85 3.33 5.18 -11.92
CA HIS A 85 1.90 5.51 -12.03
C HIS A 85 0.98 4.61 -11.20
N TYR A 86 1.28 4.44 -9.92
CA TYR A 86 0.38 3.79 -8.99
C TYR A 86 0.33 4.55 -7.67
N ASN A 87 -0.78 4.40 -6.96
CA ASN A 87 -0.90 4.77 -5.57
C ASN A 87 -1.19 3.50 -4.76
N ARG A 88 -0.67 3.43 -3.54
CA ARG A 88 -0.98 2.32 -2.62
C ARG A 88 -1.17 2.81 -1.21
N VAL A 89 -2.04 2.15 -0.47
CA VAL A 89 -2.30 2.41 0.94
C VAL A 89 -2.25 1.09 1.69
N GLN A 90 -1.48 1.07 2.77
CA GLN A 90 -1.50 -0.03 3.73
C GLN A 90 -2.77 0.08 4.58
N VAL A 91 -3.52 -1.00 4.68
CA VAL A 91 -4.71 -1.06 5.52
C VAL A 91 -4.27 -1.26 6.97
N VAL A 92 -4.77 -0.40 7.85
CA VAL A 92 -4.47 -0.44 9.28
C VAL A 92 -5.72 -0.85 10.05
N GLY A 93 -5.57 -1.83 10.96
CA GLY A 93 -6.67 -2.30 11.81
C GLY A 93 -7.85 -2.90 11.03
N GLY A 94 -7.61 -3.41 9.80
CA GLY A 94 -8.67 -3.94 8.93
C GLY A 94 -9.62 -2.89 8.36
N ASN A 95 -9.30 -1.58 8.48
CA ASN A 95 -10.15 -0.51 7.99
C ASN A 95 -9.97 -0.29 6.47
N TRP A 96 -10.53 -1.21 5.68
CA TRP A 96 -10.48 -1.19 4.23
C TRP A 96 -11.17 0.03 3.63
N GLU A 97 -12.32 0.42 4.19
CA GLU A 97 -13.10 1.57 3.70
C GLU A 97 -12.26 2.84 3.72
N ARG A 98 -11.62 3.13 4.86
CA ARG A 98 -10.73 4.29 4.95
C ARG A 98 -9.55 4.19 3.98
N ALA A 99 -8.98 3.00 3.80
CA ALA A 99 -7.86 2.82 2.88
C ALA A 99 -8.24 3.12 1.41
N PHE A 100 -9.46 2.78 0.99
CA PHE A 100 -9.98 3.17 -0.33
C PHE A 100 -10.19 4.68 -0.43
N GLU A 101 -10.73 5.32 0.61
CA GLU A 101 -10.94 6.77 0.62
C GLU A 101 -9.63 7.57 0.50
N GLU A 102 -8.54 7.12 1.13
CA GLU A 102 -7.21 7.74 0.99
C GLU A 102 -6.69 7.71 -0.45
N LEU A 103 -7.22 6.80 -1.28
CA LEU A 103 -6.93 6.71 -2.72
C LEU A 103 -7.96 7.45 -3.58
N GLY A 104 -8.94 8.12 -2.97
CA GLY A 104 -10.05 8.77 -3.68
C GLY A 104 -11.02 7.78 -4.33
N LEU A 105 -11.10 6.55 -3.82
CA LEU A 105 -11.89 5.46 -4.37
C LEU A 105 -12.88 4.91 -3.34
N THR A 106 -13.87 4.16 -3.82
CA THR A 106 -14.68 3.27 -3.00
C THR A 106 -14.31 1.82 -3.29
N LYS A 107 -14.63 0.88 -2.37
CA LYS A 107 -14.47 -0.55 -2.63
C LYS A 107 -15.20 -0.98 -3.91
N ALA A 108 -16.41 -0.47 -4.13
CA ALA A 108 -17.18 -0.77 -5.34
C ALA A 108 -16.48 -0.28 -6.61
N ALA A 109 -15.91 0.94 -6.59
CA ALA A 109 -15.13 1.45 -7.72
C ALA A 109 -13.90 0.57 -7.99
N CYS A 110 -13.15 0.18 -6.95
CA CYS A 110 -12.00 -0.72 -7.10
C CYS A 110 -12.39 -2.06 -7.73
N VAL A 111 -13.49 -2.67 -7.27
CA VAL A 111 -14.03 -3.92 -7.84
C VAL A 111 -14.38 -3.72 -9.31
N GLN A 112 -15.07 -2.63 -9.65
CA GLN A 112 -15.36 -2.32 -11.05
C GLN A 112 -14.07 -2.19 -11.86
N ILE A 113 -13.10 -1.40 -11.43
CA ILE A 113 -11.82 -1.22 -12.14
C ILE A 113 -11.10 -2.57 -12.34
N ARG A 114 -11.04 -3.41 -11.29
CA ARG A 114 -10.42 -4.73 -11.35
C ARG A 114 -11.08 -5.63 -12.40
N ASP A 115 -12.41 -5.62 -12.42
CA ASP A 115 -13.17 -6.51 -13.28
C ASP A 115 -13.26 -5.95 -14.72
N HIS A 116 -13.20 -4.62 -14.89
CA HIS A 116 -13.15 -3.96 -16.19
C HIS A 116 -11.75 -4.03 -16.80
N ARG A 117 -11.35 -5.22 -17.25
CA ARG A 117 -10.05 -5.40 -17.92
C ARG A 117 -10.03 -4.63 -19.25
N TYR A 118 -8.89 -3.98 -19.53
CA TYR A 118 -8.55 -3.47 -20.86
C TYR A 118 -8.55 -4.64 -21.86
N ASP A 119 -9.36 -4.53 -22.91
CA ASP A 119 -9.35 -5.46 -24.02
C ASP A 119 -8.30 -5.02 -25.06
N PRO A 120 -7.22 -5.79 -25.26
CA PRO A 120 -6.19 -5.47 -26.24
C PRO A 120 -6.66 -5.62 -27.70
N GLU A 121 -7.74 -6.37 -27.97
CA GLU A 121 -8.27 -6.55 -29.31
C GLU A 121 -9.14 -5.36 -29.76
N THR A 122 -9.86 -4.74 -28.82
CA THR A 122 -10.76 -3.62 -29.12
C THR A 122 -10.25 -2.27 -28.67
N GLY A 123 -9.21 -2.23 -27.82
CA GLY A 123 -8.67 -0.99 -27.25
C GLY A 123 -9.61 -0.28 -26.26
N VAL A 124 -10.57 -1.03 -25.68
CA VAL A 124 -11.62 -0.48 -24.80
C VAL A 124 -11.66 -1.28 -23.49
N TYR A 125 -12.06 -0.63 -22.40
CA TYR A 125 -12.33 -1.30 -21.11
C TYR A 125 -13.65 -2.08 -21.21
N LYS A 126 -13.60 -3.41 -21.06
CA LYS A 126 -14.80 -4.25 -21.10
C LYS A 126 -15.45 -4.31 -19.72
N THR A 127 -16.73 -3.99 -19.63
CA THR A 127 -17.53 -4.35 -18.45
C THR A 127 -17.67 -5.87 -18.38
N PRO A 128 -17.48 -6.51 -17.21
CA PRO A 128 -17.69 -7.94 -17.09
C PRO A 128 -19.14 -8.28 -17.43
N GLU A 129 -19.36 -9.23 -18.32
CA GLU A 129 -20.67 -9.81 -18.51
C GLU A 129 -21.10 -10.49 -17.20
N LYS A 130 -22.26 -10.09 -16.67
CA LYS A 130 -22.87 -10.78 -15.52
C LYS A 130 -23.17 -12.22 -15.93
N LYS A 131 -22.48 -13.18 -15.34
CA LYS A 131 -22.87 -14.60 -15.38
C LYS A 131 -24.05 -14.87 -14.47
#